data_AF-A0A8H6JPJ8-F1
#
_entry.id   AF-A0A8H6JPJ8-F1
#
_cell.length_a   1.000
_cell.length_b   1.000
_cell.length_c   1.000
_cell.angle_alpha   90.00
_cell.angle_beta   90.00
_cell.angle_gamma   90.00
#
_symmetry.space_group_name_H-M   'P 1'
#
loop_
_entity.id
_entity.type
_entity.pdbx_description
1 polymer ?
#
loop_
_entity_poly.entity_id
_entity_poly.type
_entity_poly.pdbx_seq_one_letter_code
_entity_poly.pdbx_strand_id
1 'polypeptide(L)'
;MADICFIVPPHLLRSIADAECNSEEERHAARQALNIREAYTTQRSERFSVLSRPEYRWHRQSSRPHGIIPGGILRKLSESTDVDEETRATARRDLEHLEGLHQRIQQYQGSLPAASSASADKDANTRREIYDAKNTENERQLPGEVVRTEGQDEVEDKAVNDAYDNIGRVLQMYKEKFDWVSIDNKNKDVVSSVHFGKQYENAFWDPERMQMVFGDGGEFLNNFTGTIDVIGHELTHAVTEYTSPLEYRGMSGALNEHVSDVFGIIAKQIAENENAEEADWLVGEGCIMPGVKGIALRSMKEPGTAYNDPRFGKDPQPNHFDDYVPTFEDNGGVHIYSGIPNKAFYLAAKAFGGYSYEKAGPIWWETMGSGQIPPRCTFIQFADVTVEVAEQLFGKEAANIVRTAWDEVGVTRSGPKDPKDPEDPKPPKDPKPPKDPKDPKDPKDPKDPKDPKDPKEPEPPKSPTPPEDPKEPKSPCDTM
;
A
#
# COMPACT_ATOMS: atom_id res chain seq x y z
N MET A 1 -7.57 11.86 -0.99
CA MET A 1 -8.86 11.21 -0.65
C MET A 1 -8.52 10.11 0.34
N ALA A 2 -9.38 9.84 1.32
CA ALA A 2 -9.19 8.68 2.19
C ALA A 2 -9.87 7.49 1.50
N ASP A 3 -9.05 6.55 1.01
CA ASP A 3 -9.53 5.32 0.37
C ASP A 3 -9.90 4.30 1.47
N ILE A 4 -10.74 3.32 1.13
CA ILE A 4 -10.97 2.19 2.05
C ILE A 4 -9.71 1.32 2.06
N CYS A 5 -9.25 0.99 3.26
CA CYS A 5 -8.11 0.12 3.49
C CYS A 5 -8.61 -1.26 3.87
N PHE A 6 -8.19 -2.32 3.17
CA PHE A 6 -8.69 -3.68 3.35
C PHE A 6 -7.56 -4.62 3.77
N ILE A 7 -7.68 -5.40 4.85
CA ILE A 7 -6.58 -6.28 5.30
C ILE A 7 -6.18 -7.36 4.28
N VAL A 8 -7.16 -7.95 3.57
CA VAL A 8 -6.92 -8.98 2.55
C VAL A 8 -6.72 -8.33 1.18
N PRO A 9 -5.55 -8.53 0.55
CA PRO A 9 -5.23 -7.85 -0.68
C PRO A 9 -5.94 -8.47 -1.89
N PRO A 10 -6.23 -7.67 -2.95
CA PRO A 10 -7.03 -8.11 -4.09
C PRO A 10 -6.35 -9.19 -4.95
N HIS A 11 -5.01 -9.31 -4.92
CA HIS A 11 -4.32 -10.39 -5.65
C HIS A 11 -4.55 -11.76 -4.99
N LEU A 12 -4.72 -11.80 -3.66
CA LEU A 12 -4.96 -13.03 -2.92
C LEU A 12 -6.37 -13.56 -3.22
N LEU A 13 -7.38 -12.69 -3.13
CA LEU A 13 -8.76 -13.03 -3.50
C LEU A 13 -8.87 -13.44 -4.99
N ARG A 14 -8.15 -12.76 -5.89
CA ARG A 14 -8.11 -13.15 -7.32
C ARG A 14 -7.50 -14.54 -7.50
N SER A 15 -6.43 -14.85 -6.79
CA SER A 15 -5.80 -16.17 -6.84
C SER A 15 -6.76 -17.27 -6.36
N ILE A 16 -7.53 -17.02 -5.30
CA ILE A 16 -8.58 -17.94 -4.82
C ILE A 16 -9.68 -18.10 -5.87
N ALA A 17 -10.16 -17.00 -6.45
CA ALA A 17 -11.24 -16.97 -7.44
C ALA A 17 -10.90 -17.71 -8.76
N ASP A 18 -9.62 -17.70 -9.15
CA ASP A 18 -9.16 -18.21 -10.44
C ASP A 18 -8.58 -19.63 -10.38
N ALA A 19 -8.18 -20.11 -9.20
CA ALA A 19 -7.59 -21.43 -9.05
C ALA A 19 -8.63 -22.55 -9.30
N GLU A 20 -8.52 -23.27 -10.42
CA GLU A 20 -9.43 -24.36 -10.81
C GLU A 20 -9.48 -25.52 -9.80
N CYS A 21 -8.46 -25.63 -8.94
CA CYS A 21 -8.43 -26.63 -7.87
C CYS A 21 -9.36 -26.31 -6.68
N ASN A 22 -9.90 -25.08 -6.61
CA ASN A 22 -10.91 -24.68 -5.64
C ASN A 22 -12.32 -25.04 -6.12
N SER A 23 -13.19 -25.36 -5.18
CA SER A 23 -14.62 -25.53 -5.40
C SER A 23 -15.26 -24.26 -5.97
N GLU A 24 -16.47 -24.39 -6.55
CA GLU A 24 -17.20 -23.21 -7.03
C GLU A 24 -17.66 -22.31 -5.86
N GLU A 25 -17.92 -22.88 -4.68
CA GLU A 25 -18.32 -22.10 -3.51
C GLU A 25 -17.18 -21.19 -3.04
N GLU A 26 -15.98 -21.73 -2.86
CA GLU A 26 -14.78 -20.96 -2.50
C GLU A 26 -14.47 -19.87 -3.54
N ARG A 27 -14.51 -20.23 -4.83
CA ARG A 27 -14.29 -19.26 -5.92
C ARG A 27 -15.36 -18.18 -5.94
N HIS A 28 -16.61 -18.52 -5.61
CA HIS A 28 -17.71 -17.57 -5.55
C HIS A 28 -17.54 -16.57 -4.39
N ALA A 29 -17.19 -17.03 -3.19
CA ALA A 29 -16.94 -16.18 -2.03
C ALA A 29 -15.83 -15.15 -2.31
N ALA A 30 -14.70 -15.60 -2.88
CA ALA A 30 -13.59 -14.71 -3.22
C ALA A 30 -13.98 -13.68 -4.31
N ARG A 31 -14.72 -14.08 -5.35
CA ARG A 31 -15.25 -13.16 -6.38
C ARG A 31 -16.22 -12.15 -5.77
N GLN A 32 -17.07 -12.58 -4.83
CA GLN A 32 -17.99 -11.71 -4.14
C GLN A 32 -17.24 -10.66 -3.31
N ALA A 33 -16.22 -11.06 -2.56
CA ALA A 33 -15.39 -10.14 -1.81
C ALA A 33 -14.69 -9.09 -2.71
N LEU A 34 -14.17 -9.51 -3.86
CA LEU A 34 -13.61 -8.61 -4.88
C LEU A 34 -14.65 -7.63 -5.44
N ASN A 35 -15.84 -8.12 -5.80
CA ASN A 35 -16.90 -7.29 -6.34
C ASN A 35 -17.37 -6.23 -5.34
N ILE A 36 -17.52 -6.60 -4.06
CA ILE A 36 -17.86 -5.66 -2.98
C ILE A 36 -16.78 -4.59 -2.84
N ARG A 37 -15.50 -5.00 -2.82
CA ARG A 37 -14.36 -4.08 -2.77
C ARG A 37 -14.39 -3.09 -3.94
N GLU A 38 -14.57 -3.57 -5.17
CA GLU A 38 -14.62 -2.73 -6.37
C GLU A 38 -15.81 -1.78 -6.35
N ALA A 39 -16.99 -2.26 -5.94
CA ALA A 39 -18.21 -1.46 -5.85
C ALA A 39 -18.02 -0.29 -4.86
N TYR A 40 -17.44 -0.55 -3.69
CA TYR A 40 -17.19 0.48 -2.68
C TYR A 40 -16.13 1.49 -3.16
N THR A 41 -15.03 1.00 -3.73
CA THR A 41 -13.94 1.85 -4.25
C THR A 41 -14.43 2.75 -5.39
N THR A 42 -15.23 2.17 -6.31
CA THR A 42 -15.79 2.88 -7.46
C THR A 42 -16.86 3.87 -7.04
N GLN A 43 -17.82 3.47 -6.19
CA GLN A 43 -18.88 4.37 -5.73
C GLN A 43 -18.31 5.59 -4.99
N ARG A 44 -17.20 5.43 -4.27
CA ARG A 44 -16.46 6.56 -3.67
C ARG A 44 -15.81 7.42 -4.74
N SER A 45 -15.04 6.81 -5.63
CA SER A 45 -14.38 7.53 -6.74
C SER A 45 -15.38 8.33 -7.58
N GLU A 46 -16.55 7.77 -7.87
CA GLU A 46 -17.63 8.42 -8.60
C GLU A 46 -18.26 9.58 -7.82
N ARG A 47 -18.64 9.35 -6.55
CA ARG A 47 -19.15 10.41 -5.64
C ARG A 47 -18.21 11.62 -5.62
N PHE A 48 -16.89 11.37 -5.53
CA PHE A 48 -15.90 12.43 -5.52
C PHE A 48 -15.64 13.05 -6.89
N SER A 49 -15.67 12.27 -7.97
CA SER A 49 -15.50 12.79 -9.34
C SER A 49 -16.59 13.80 -9.72
N VAL A 50 -17.80 13.61 -9.21
CA VAL A 50 -18.93 14.54 -9.35
C VAL A 50 -18.68 15.83 -8.58
N LEU A 51 -17.98 15.75 -7.44
CA LEU A 51 -17.61 16.89 -6.61
C LEU A 51 -16.37 17.65 -7.12
N SER A 52 -15.55 17.05 -7.99
CA SER A 52 -14.26 17.61 -8.43
C SER A 52 -14.21 18.11 -9.88
N ARG A 53 -15.35 18.25 -10.57
CA ARG A 53 -15.37 18.77 -11.96
C ARG A 53 -15.06 20.29 -11.99
N PRO A 54 -14.06 20.74 -12.77
CA PRO A 54 -13.80 22.16 -12.94
C PRO A 54 -14.75 22.74 -14.00
N GLU A 55 -15.86 23.36 -13.58
CA GLU A 55 -16.65 24.18 -14.49
C GLU A 55 -15.93 25.51 -14.80
N TYR A 56 -15.90 25.83 -16.09
CA TYR A 56 -15.23 26.97 -16.71
C TYR A 56 -15.47 28.30 -15.96
N ARG A 57 -14.36 28.98 -15.63
CA ARG A 57 -14.34 30.37 -15.17
C ARG A 57 -14.91 31.30 -16.25
N TRP A 58 -15.97 32.07 -15.97
CA TRP A 58 -16.06 33.53 -16.15
C TRP A 58 -17.36 34.13 -15.54
N HIS A 59 -17.16 35.23 -14.79
CA HIS A 59 -18.06 36.32 -14.36
C HIS A 59 -19.34 36.12 -13.49
N ARG A 60 -19.16 36.56 -12.23
CA ARG A 60 -19.99 37.44 -11.37
C ARG A 60 -21.46 37.07 -11.05
N GLN A 61 -21.70 37.18 -9.74
CA GLN A 61 -22.95 37.35 -8.98
C GLN A 61 -23.63 36.08 -8.44
N SER A 62 -23.51 35.95 -7.11
CA SER A 62 -24.43 35.32 -6.17
C SER A 62 -25.44 34.31 -6.73
N SER A 63 -25.30 33.02 -6.38
CA SER A 63 -26.38 32.10 -5.97
C SER A 63 -25.84 30.71 -5.63
N ARG A 64 -26.65 29.98 -4.84
CA ARG A 64 -26.37 28.79 -4.00
C ARG A 64 -26.37 27.45 -4.76
N PRO A 65 -25.85 26.35 -4.16
CA PRO A 65 -25.63 25.06 -4.82
C PRO A 65 -26.93 24.26 -4.99
N HIS A 66 -27.03 23.52 -6.09
CA HIS A 66 -28.19 22.72 -6.48
C HIS A 66 -27.79 21.23 -6.62
N GLY A 67 -28.62 20.32 -6.13
CA GLY A 67 -28.65 18.94 -6.62
C GLY A 67 -29.01 18.92 -8.12
N ILE A 68 -28.65 17.84 -8.83
CA ILE A 68 -28.67 17.75 -10.31
C ILE A 68 -30.06 18.12 -10.92
N ILE A 69 -31.15 18.10 -10.13
CA ILE A 69 -32.42 18.76 -10.46
C ILE A 69 -32.80 19.75 -9.35
N PRO A 70 -32.99 21.06 -9.65
CA PRO A 70 -33.46 22.04 -8.67
C PRO A 70 -34.75 21.62 -7.96
N GLY A 71 -34.84 21.83 -6.65
CA GLY A 71 -36.05 21.50 -5.86
C GLY A 71 -37.34 22.15 -6.38
N GLY A 72 -37.24 23.30 -7.06
CA GLY A 72 -38.38 23.93 -7.75
C GLY A 72 -38.87 23.16 -8.98
N ILE A 73 -38.01 22.39 -9.64
CA ILE A 73 -38.37 21.50 -10.75
C ILE A 73 -39.00 20.21 -10.19
N LEU A 74 -38.43 19.62 -9.13
CA LEU A 74 -39.00 18.45 -8.47
C LEU A 74 -40.39 18.73 -7.89
N ARG A 75 -40.61 19.91 -7.31
CA ARG A 75 -41.93 20.37 -6.85
C ARG A 75 -42.93 20.45 -7.99
N LYS A 76 -42.56 21.07 -9.12
CA LYS A 76 -43.40 21.15 -10.33
C LYS A 76 -43.70 19.77 -10.92
N LEU A 77 -42.71 18.88 -10.97
CA LEU A 77 -42.89 17.50 -11.46
C LEU A 77 -43.80 16.70 -10.52
N SER A 78 -43.73 16.91 -9.21
CA SER A 78 -44.57 16.23 -8.22
C SER A 78 -46.05 16.63 -8.25
N GLU A 79 -46.35 17.80 -8.83
CA GLU A 79 -47.68 18.42 -8.90
C GLU A 79 -48.24 18.44 -10.34
N SER A 80 -47.45 18.09 -11.36
CA SER A 80 -47.84 18.18 -12.77
C SER A 80 -48.77 17.02 -13.18
N THR A 81 -49.83 17.33 -13.91
CA THR A 81 -50.76 16.35 -14.52
C THR A 81 -50.23 15.75 -15.82
N ASP A 82 -49.10 16.27 -16.35
CA ASP A 82 -48.56 15.91 -17.66
C ASP A 82 -47.55 14.75 -17.62
N VAL A 83 -47.27 14.21 -16.41
CA VAL A 83 -46.41 13.05 -16.17
C VAL A 83 -47.18 11.95 -15.44
N ASP A 84 -46.71 10.71 -15.56
CA ASP A 84 -47.31 9.57 -14.88
C ASP A 84 -47.11 9.62 -13.35
N GLU A 85 -47.89 8.81 -12.62
CA GLU A 85 -47.87 8.81 -11.15
C GLU A 85 -46.54 8.29 -10.59
N GLU A 86 -45.84 7.42 -11.32
CA GLU A 86 -44.53 6.89 -10.92
C GLU A 86 -43.46 7.98 -10.94
N THR A 87 -43.49 8.83 -11.97
CA THR A 87 -42.65 10.02 -12.10
C THR A 87 -42.98 11.06 -11.02
N ARG A 88 -44.27 11.30 -10.74
CA ARG A 88 -44.68 12.18 -9.62
C ARG A 88 -44.19 11.68 -8.27
N ALA A 89 -44.36 10.38 -7.99
CA ALA A 89 -43.95 9.76 -6.74
C ALA A 89 -42.43 9.81 -6.54
N THR A 90 -41.67 9.60 -7.62
CA THR A 90 -40.20 9.74 -7.60
C THR A 90 -39.79 11.18 -7.32
N ALA A 91 -40.42 12.15 -7.97
CA ALA A 91 -40.15 13.57 -7.72
C ALA A 91 -40.48 14.00 -6.26
N ARG A 92 -41.52 13.44 -5.63
CA ARG A 92 -41.82 13.67 -4.21
C ARG A 92 -40.74 13.11 -3.29
N ARG A 93 -40.33 11.84 -3.50
CA ARG A 93 -39.27 11.20 -2.70
C ARG A 93 -37.96 11.97 -2.77
N ASP A 94 -37.56 12.40 -3.98
CA ASP A 94 -36.33 13.15 -4.18
C ASP A 94 -36.39 14.55 -3.56
N LEU A 95 -37.57 15.19 -3.60
CA LEU A 95 -37.80 16.47 -2.94
C LEU A 95 -37.73 16.34 -1.41
N GLU A 96 -38.35 15.31 -0.82
CA GLU A 96 -38.25 15.02 0.62
C GLU A 96 -36.81 14.72 1.05
N HIS A 97 -36.06 13.98 0.24
CA HIS A 97 -34.65 13.70 0.49
C HIS A 97 -33.80 14.98 0.49
N LEU A 98 -34.03 15.88 -0.48
CA LEU A 98 -33.35 17.18 -0.56
C LEU A 98 -33.73 18.11 0.60
N GLU A 99 -35.01 18.16 0.98
CA GLU A 99 -35.47 18.95 2.12
C GLU A 99 -34.91 18.40 3.45
N GLY A 100 -34.81 17.08 3.61
CA GLY A 100 -34.16 16.43 4.76
C GLY A 100 -32.64 16.59 4.81
N LEU A 101 -31.95 16.70 3.66
CA LEU A 101 -30.54 17.09 3.59
C LEU A 101 -30.36 18.56 4.01
N HIS A 102 -31.21 19.47 3.52
CA HIS A 102 -31.13 20.89 3.90
C HIS A 102 -31.42 21.14 5.38
N GLN A 103 -32.36 20.41 5.99
CA GLN A 103 -32.60 20.49 7.43
C GLN A 103 -31.41 19.98 8.24
N ARG A 104 -30.78 18.87 7.83
CA ARG A 104 -29.56 18.34 8.47
C ARG A 104 -28.36 19.27 8.34
N ILE A 105 -28.18 19.90 7.19
CA ILE A 105 -27.12 20.90 6.97
C ILE A 105 -27.37 22.16 7.78
N GLN A 106 -28.62 22.63 7.89
CA GLN A 106 -28.97 23.78 8.74
C GLN A 106 -28.82 23.46 10.23
N GLN A 107 -29.08 22.22 10.66
CA GLN A 107 -28.77 21.77 12.02
C GLN A 107 -27.25 21.74 12.24
N TYR A 108 -26.45 21.17 11.32
CA TYR A 108 -24.98 21.11 11.42
C TYR A 108 -24.27 22.47 11.33
N GLN A 109 -24.82 23.44 10.59
CA GLN A 109 -24.26 24.80 10.49
C GLN A 109 -24.78 25.74 11.59
N GLY A 110 -25.96 25.46 12.15
CA GLY A 110 -26.55 26.20 13.27
C GLY A 110 -26.11 25.71 14.66
N SER A 111 -25.48 24.54 14.75
CA SER A 111 -24.94 23.96 15.98
C SER A 111 -23.43 23.76 15.93
N LEU A 112 -22.69 24.74 15.42
CA LEU A 112 -21.36 25.02 15.96
C LEU A 112 -21.58 25.80 17.26
N PRO A 113 -21.56 25.18 18.45
CA PRO A 113 -21.30 25.96 19.64
C PRO A 113 -19.94 26.64 19.42
N ALA A 114 -19.88 27.96 19.65
CA ALA A 114 -18.62 28.65 19.83
C ALA A 114 -17.75 27.77 20.73
N ALA A 115 -16.52 27.46 20.29
CA ALA A 115 -15.63 26.52 20.94
C ALA A 115 -15.66 26.67 22.46
N SER A 116 -16.43 25.81 23.14
CA SER A 116 -16.17 25.53 24.53
C SER A 116 -14.93 24.68 24.52
N SER A 117 -13.85 25.21 25.05
CA SER A 117 -12.63 24.48 25.39
C SER A 117 -12.91 23.45 26.49
N ALA A 118 -13.79 22.49 26.23
CA ALA A 118 -13.81 21.26 26.99
C ALA A 118 -12.62 20.45 26.45
N SER A 119 -11.53 20.38 27.23
CA SER A 119 -10.51 19.36 26.99
C SER A 119 -11.21 18.01 26.99
N ALA A 120 -10.95 17.17 25.99
CA ALA A 120 -11.34 15.77 26.06
C ALA A 120 -10.83 15.20 27.40
N ASP A 121 -11.70 14.55 28.15
CA ASP A 121 -11.30 13.89 29.37
C ASP A 121 -10.46 12.66 28.99
N LYS A 122 -9.13 12.80 29.05
CA LYS A 122 -8.18 11.72 28.77
C LYS A 122 -8.35 10.53 29.73
N ASP A 123 -8.99 10.74 30.87
CA ASP A 123 -9.24 9.71 31.87
C ASP A 123 -10.56 8.96 31.65
N ALA A 124 -11.46 9.48 30.81
CA ALA A 124 -12.69 8.78 30.44
C ALA A 124 -12.39 7.58 29.53
N ASN A 125 -13.10 6.47 29.77
CA ASN A 125 -13.03 5.30 28.88
C ASN A 125 -13.61 5.66 27.51
N THR A 126 -12.90 5.30 26.44
CA THR A 126 -13.39 5.41 25.08
C THR A 126 -14.61 4.52 24.90
N ARG A 127 -15.67 5.09 24.33
CA ARG A 127 -16.92 4.36 24.10
C ARG A 127 -16.81 3.48 22.87
N ARG A 128 -16.87 2.16 23.05
CA ARG A 128 -16.95 1.17 21.97
C ARG A 128 -18.40 0.83 21.65
N GLU A 129 -18.71 0.65 20.38
CA GLU A 129 -19.99 0.13 19.90
C GLU A 129 -19.78 -0.91 18.80
N ILE A 130 -20.26 -2.13 19.06
CA ILE A 130 -20.29 -3.21 18.08
C ILE A 130 -21.71 -3.35 17.53
N TYR A 131 -21.78 -3.40 16.21
CA TYR A 131 -22.99 -3.56 15.44
C TYR A 131 -22.95 -4.88 14.65
N ASP A 132 -24.11 -5.48 14.45
CA ASP A 132 -24.34 -6.60 13.55
C ASP A 132 -24.87 -6.08 12.21
N ALA A 133 -24.10 -6.30 11.14
CA ALA A 133 -24.44 -5.92 9.78
C ALA A 133 -25.48 -6.85 9.13
N LYS A 134 -25.83 -7.98 9.77
CA LYS A 134 -26.82 -8.97 9.34
C LYS A 134 -26.57 -9.48 7.93
N ASN A 135 -25.30 -9.74 7.61
CA ASN A 135 -24.82 -10.18 6.32
C ASN A 135 -25.20 -9.25 5.15
N THR A 136 -25.45 -7.97 5.42
CA THR A 136 -25.61 -6.99 4.34
C THR A 136 -24.29 -6.77 3.61
N GLU A 137 -24.37 -6.57 2.29
CA GLU A 137 -23.26 -6.13 1.44
C GLU A 137 -23.42 -4.65 1.05
N ASN A 138 -24.47 -4.00 1.55
CA ASN A 138 -24.83 -2.64 1.19
C ASN A 138 -24.24 -1.65 2.20
N GLU A 139 -23.29 -0.83 1.74
CA GLU A 139 -22.64 0.20 2.53
C GLU A 139 -23.64 1.12 3.23
N ARG A 140 -24.79 1.39 2.60
CA ARG A 140 -25.82 2.27 3.17
C ARG A 140 -26.50 1.71 4.40
N GLN A 141 -26.40 0.40 4.63
CA GLN A 141 -26.98 -0.29 5.77
C GLN A 141 -25.99 -0.41 6.94
N LEU A 142 -24.71 -0.06 6.76
CA LEU A 142 -23.76 0.09 7.85
C LEU A 142 -24.10 1.32 8.72
N PRO A 143 -23.93 1.25 10.06
CA PRO A 143 -23.23 0.19 10.78
C PRO A 143 -24.08 -1.07 11.10
N GLY A 144 -25.40 -1.04 10.89
CA GLY A 144 -26.29 -2.17 11.21
C GLY A 144 -27.03 -1.98 12.53
N GLU A 145 -27.32 -3.09 13.23
CA GLU A 145 -27.98 -3.06 14.55
C GLU A 145 -26.96 -3.13 15.68
N VAL A 146 -27.05 -2.24 16.67
CA VAL A 146 -26.15 -2.27 17.84
C VAL A 146 -26.39 -3.53 18.66
N VAL A 147 -25.33 -4.28 18.95
CA VAL A 147 -25.39 -5.57 19.67
C VAL A 147 -24.56 -5.59 20.95
N ARG A 148 -23.54 -4.74 21.07
CA ARG A 148 -22.76 -4.58 22.31
C ARG A 148 -22.17 -3.18 22.41
N THR A 149 -22.30 -2.52 23.56
CA THR A 149 -21.73 -1.17 23.81
C THR A 149 -20.83 -1.15 25.03
N GLU A 150 -20.07 -0.06 25.17
CA GLU A 150 -19.18 0.16 26.31
C GLU A 150 -19.82 -0.17 27.67
N GLY A 151 -19.11 -1.00 28.43
CA GLY A 151 -19.50 -1.43 29.78
C GLY A 151 -20.56 -2.55 29.83
N GLN A 152 -21.05 -3.06 28.71
CA GLN A 152 -21.96 -4.21 28.70
C GLN A 152 -21.20 -5.54 28.84
N ASP A 153 -21.87 -6.50 29.49
CA ASP A 153 -21.42 -7.89 29.60
C ASP A 153 -21.28 -8.54 28.21
N GLU A 154 -20.59 -9.68 28.16
CA GLU A 154 -20.46 -10.51 26.96
C GLU A 154 -21.83 -10.99 26.46
N VAL A 155 -21.96 -11.11 25.13
CA VAL A 155 -23.14 -11.66 24.46
C VAL A 155 -22.87 -13.09 23.98
N GLU A 156 -23.87 -13.79 23.45
CA GLU A 156 -23.68 -15.15 22.92
C GLU A 156 -22.78 -15.18 21.67
N ASP A 157 -22.76 -14.10 20.88
CA ASP A 157 -21.99 -14.03 19.65
C ASP A 157 -20.49 -13.84 19.91
N LYS A 158 -19.69 -14.82 19.49
CA LYS A 158 -18.24 -14.80 19.66
C LYS A 158 -17.57 -13.68 18.87
N ALA A 159 -17.97 -13.41 17.63
CA ALA A 159 -17.33 -12.39 16.81
C ALA A 159 -17.54 -10.99 17.39
N VAL A 160 -18.73 -10.74 17.97
CA VAL A 160 -19.02 -9.51 18.71
C VAL A 160 -18.08 -9.35 19.91
N ASN A 161 -17.89 -10.42 20.69
CA ASN A 161 -17.02 -10.37 21.87
C ASN A 161 -15.55 -10.20 21.51
N ASP A 162 -15.06 -10.98 20.54
CA ASP A 162 -13.68 -10.88 20.06
C ASP A 162 -13.36 -9.46 19.56
N ALA A 163 -14.24 -8.88 18.74
CA ALA A 163 -14.09 -7.51 18.25
C ALA A 163 -14.06 -6.51 19.41
N TYR A 164 -15.05 -6.56 20.31
CA TYR A 164 -15.14 -5.63 21.45
C TYR A 164 -13.91 -5.67 22.35
N ASP A 165 -13.42 -6.87 22.66
CA ASP A 165 -12.30 -7.07 23.57
C ASP A 165 -10.97 -6.69 22.91
N ASN A 166 -10.72 -7.11 21.68
CA ASN A 166 -9.49 -6.79 20.96
C ASN A 166 -9.40 -5.29 20.64
N ILE A 167 -10.51 -4.63 20.28
CA ILE A 167 -10.55 -3.16 20.14
C ILE A 167 -10.14 -2.50 21.47
N GLY A 168 -10.67 -3.00 22.59
CA GLY A 168 -10.29 -2.51 23.92
C GLY A 168 -8.78 -2.61 24.19
N ARG A 169 -8.18 -3.77 23.86
CA ARG A 169 -6.72 -4.00 24.03
C ARG A 169 -5.89 -3.06 23.16
N VAL A 170 -6.27 -2.85 21.90
CA VAL A 170 -5.58 -1.93 20.98
C VAL A 170 -5.70 -0.48 21.45
N LEU A 171 -6.89 -0.05 21.88
CA LEU A 171 -7.09 1.27 22.45
C LEU A 171 -6.25 1.49 23.72
N GLN A 172 -6.17 0.47 24.58
CA GLN A 172 -5.33 0.49 25.77
C GLN A 172 -3.85 0.60 25.42
N MET A 173 -3.36 -0.14 24.40
CA MET A 173 -2.00 0.02 23.88
C MET A 173 -1.73 1.47 23.47
N TYR A 174 -2.59 2.09 22.66
CA TYR A 174 -2.40 3.48 22.23
C TYR A 174 -2.35 4.45 23.40
N LYS A 175 -3.24 4.28 24.38
CA LYS A 175 -3.27 5.13 25.57
C LYS A 175 -2.01 4.96 26.42
N GLU A 176 -1.60 3.73 26.72
CA GLU A 176 -0.52 3.45 27.66
C GLU A 176 0.88 3.60 27.07
N LYS A 177 1.06 3.27 25.79
CA LYS A 177 2.37 3.30 25.14
C LYS A 177 2.65 4.59 24.38
N PHE A 178 1.60 5.28 23.94
CA PHE A 178 1.72 6.39 23.00
C PHE A 178 0.96 7.68 23.42
N ASP A 179 0.39 7.72 24.63
CA ASP A 179 -0.43 8.85 25.15
C ASP A 179 -1.51 9.33 24.16
N TRP A 180 -2.10 8.37 23.43
CA TRP A 180 -3.10 8.62 22.40
C TRP A 180 -4.44 8.02 22.80
N VAL A 181 -5.49 8.85 22.83
CA VAL A 181 -6.82 8.42 23.30
C VAL A 181 -7.79 8.23 22.13
N SER A 182 -8.31 7.00 21.98
CA SER A 182 -9.20 6.58 20.88
C SER A 182 -8.52 6.65 19.50
N ILE A 183 -9.30 6.80 18.44
CA ILE A 183 -8.85 6.89 17.04
C ILE A 183 -8.36 8.29 16.66
N ASP A 184 -8.76 9.35 17.39
CA ASP A 184 -8.55 10.74 16.99
C ASP A 184 -7.86 11.64 18.03
N ASN A 185 -7.41 11.05 19.15
CA ASN A 185 -6.88 11.74 20.32
C ASN A 185 -7.85 12.70 21.01
N LYS A 186 -9.15 12.59 20.72
CA LYS A 186 -10.22 13.40 21.33
C LYS A 186 -11.31 12.52 21.92
N ASN A 187 -10.97 11.26 22.19
CA ASN A 187 -11.85 10.26 22.79
C ASN A 187 -13.14 10.01 21.99
N LYS A 188 -13.05 10.05 20.65
CA LYS A 188 -14.18 9.73 19.78
C LYS A 188 -14.68 8.30 19.98
N ASP A 189 -15.97 8.09 19.80
CA ASP A 189 -16.57 6.75 19.84
C ASP A 189 -15.97 5.86 18.75
N VAL A 190 -15.72 4.59 19.09
CA VAL A 190 -15.18 3.58 18.17
C VAL A 190 -16.31 2.66 17.75
N VAL A 191 -16.76 2.83 16.51
CA VAL A 191 -17.84 2.06 15.90
C VAL A 191 -17.25 0.92 15.08
N SER A 192 -17.83 -0.26 15.20
CA SER A 192 -17.42 -1.44 14.43
C SER A 192 -18.60 -2.32 14.06
N SER A 193 -18.59 -2.87 12.85
CA SER A 193 -19.62 -3.78 12.36
C SER A 193 -19.04 -5.17 12.11
N VAL A 194 -19.69 -6.19 12.66
CA VAL A 194 -19.40 -7.62 12.39
C VAL A 194 -20.47 -8.22 11.48
N HIS A 195 -20.24 -9.44 11.01
CA HIS A 195 -21.14 -10.18 10.09
C HIS A 195 -21.44 -9.40 8.81
N PHE A 196 -20.46 -8.69 8.26
CA PHE A 196 -20.62 -8.00 7.00
C PHE A 196 -20.50 -8.97 5.82
N GLY A 197 -21.47 -8.91 4.89
CA GLY A 197 -21.59 -9.84 3.78
C GLY A 197 -21.79 -11.30 4.20
N LYS A 198 -21.88 -12.20 3.20
CA LYS A 198 -21.89 -13.66 3.41
C LYS A 198 -20.55 -14.22 2.98
N GLN A 199 -19.90 -15.00 3.85
CA GLN A 199 -18.56 -15.54 3.62
C GLN A 199 -17.58 -14.47 3.13
N TYR A 200 -17.68 -13.24 3.66
CA TYR A 200 -16.85 -12.13 3.23
C TYR A 200 -15.44 -12.32 3.78
N GLU A 201 -14.51 -12.66 2.89
CA GLU A 201 -13.10 -12.96 3.19
C GLU A 201 -12.26 -11.69 3.36
N ASN A 202 -12.77 -10.67 4.08
CA ASN A 202 -12.03 -9.45 4.34
C ASN A 202 -12.50 -8.70 5.60
N ALA A 203 -11.68 -7.75 6.03
CA ALA A 203 -12.02 -6.68 6.95
C ALA A 203 -11.47 -5.35 6.40
N PHE A 204 -12.02 -4.23 6.86
CA PHE A 204 -11.57 -2.92 6.41
C PHE A 204 -11.90 -1.76 7.36
N TRP A 205 -11.11 -0.70 7.26
CA TRP A 205 -11.41 0.62 7.78
C TRP A 205 -12.17 1.46 6.76
N ASP A 206 -13.32 2.01 7.19
CA ASP A 206 -14.11 2.96 6.42
C ASP A 206 -13.89 4.41 6.89
N PRO A 207 -13.09 5.22 6.16
CA PRO A 207 -12.88 6.64 6.48
C PRO A 207 -14.14 7.53 6.40
N GLU A 208 -15.07 7.22 5.50
CA GLU A 208 -16.24 8.06 5.25
C GLU A 208 -17.24 7.93 6.40
N ARG A 209 -17.37 6.70 6.93
CA ARG A 209 -18.26 6.38 8.04
C ARG A 209 -17.55 6.32 9.39
N MET A 210 -16.22 6.39 9.40
CA MET A 210 -15.38 6.30 10.59
C MET A 210 -15.65 5.03 11.41
N GLN A 211 -15.64 3.86 10.74
CA GLN A 211 -15.89 2.58 11.40
C GLN A 211 -15.01 1.46 10.82
N MET A 212 -14.76 0.44 11.63
CA MET A 212 -14.18 -0.83 11.17
C MET A 212 -15.30 -1.80 10.77
N VAL A 213 -15.07 -2.62 9.75
CA VAL A 213 -16.05 -3.57 9.23
C VAL A 213 -15.39 -4.93 9.06
N PHE A 214 -16.00 -5.97 9.60
CA PHE A 214 -15.47 -7.33 9.63
C PHE A 214 -16.43 -8.31 8.96
N GLY A 215 -15.91 -9.07 7.99
CA GLY A 215 -16.58 -10.24 7.46
C GLY A 215 -16.42 -11.45 8.37
N ASP A 216 -17.28 -12.45 8.12
CA ASP A 216 -17.22 -13.75 8.82
C ASP A 216 -16.22 -14.72 8.17
N GLY A 217 -15.60 -14.35 7.04
CA GLY A 217 -14.68 -15.19 6.32
C GLY A 217 -15.29 -16.42 5.63
N GLY A 218 -14.47 -17.06 4.81
CA GLY A 218 -14.79 -18.26 4.05
C GLY A 218 -13.97 -19.46 4.52
N GLU A 219 -13.78 -20.43 3.63
CA GLU A 219 -13.03 -21.66 3.89
C GLU A 219 -11.53 -21.41 4.04
N PHE A 220 -10.98 -20.40 3.34
CA PHE A 220 -9.54 -20.12 3.36
C PHE A 220 -9.15 -19.01 4.30
N LEU A 221 -9.94 -17.94 4.34
CA LEU A 221 -9.65 -16.72 5.09
C LEU A 221 -10.77 -16.40 6.07
N ASN A 222 -10.46 -16.36 7.37
CA ASN A 222 -11.46 -16.15 8.42
C ASN A 222 -10.87 -15.40 9.64
N ASN A 223 -11.61 -15.38 10.75
CA ASN A 223 -11.15 -14.98 12.08
C ASN A 223 -10.60 -13.54 12.16
N PHE A 224 -11.23 -12.62 11.43
CA PHE A 224 -10.80 -11.21 11.38
C PHE A 224 -11.05 -10.46 12.70
N THR A 225 -12.00 -10.92 13.52
CA THR A 225 -12.28 -10.33 14.84
C THR A 225 -11.43 -10.93 15.95
N GLY A 226 -11.09 -12.23 15.86
CA GLY A 226 -10.28 -12.93 16.86
C GLY A 226 -8.77 -12.70 16.73
N THR A 227 -8.31 -12.11 15.63
CA THR A 227 -6.89 -11.86 15.36
C THR A 227 -6.54 -10.41 15.73
N ILE A 228 -5.89 -10.20 16.87
CA ILE A 228 -5.70 -8.87 17.48
C ILE A 228 -4.90 -7.90 16.60
N ASP A 229 -3.90 -8.39 15.86
CA ASP A 229 -3.09 -7.62 14.94
C ASP A 229 -3.90 -7.16 13.71
N VAL A 230 -4.94 -7.89 13.30
CA VAL A 230 -5.90 -7.40 12.28
C VAL A 230 -6.75 -6.26 12.85
N ILE A 231 -7.24 -6.38 14.09
CA ILE A 231 -7.95 -5.27 14.75
C ILE A 231 -7.03 -4.05 14.92
N GLY A 232 -5.78 -4.28 15.32
CA GLY A 232 -4.76 -3.25 15.42
C GLY A 232 -4.54 -2.56 14.08
N HIS A 233 -4.35 -3.32 13.01
CA HIS A 233 -4.18 -2.82 11.65
C HIS A 233 -5.35 -1.92 11.21
N GLU A 234 -6.60 -2.37 11.35
CA GLU A 234 -7.76 -1.57 10.94
C GLU A 234 -7.93 -0.29 11.77
N LEU A 235 -7.66 -0.37 13.07
CA LEU A 235 -7.73 0.80 13.95
C LEU A 235 -6.61 1.81 13.62
N THR A 236 -5.42 1.33 13.26
CA THR A 236 -4.28 2.18 12.92
C THR A 236 -4.50 2.97 11.63
N HIS A 237 -5.29 2.48 10.67
CA HIS A 237 -5.71 3.30 9.52
C HIS A 237 -6.41 4.58 9.98
N ALA A 238 -7.32 4.48 10.96
CA ALA A 238 -7.97 5.65 11.55
C ALA A 238 -6.97 6.60 12.22
N VAL A 239 -6.01 6.07 12.99
CA VAL A 239 -4.99 6.87 13.66
C VAL A 239 -4.07 7.58 12.65
N THR A 240 -3.77 6.94 11.53
CA THR A 240 -2.97 7.51 10.44
C THR A 240 -3.66 8.75 9.85
N GLU A 241 -4.99 8.76 9.73
CA GLU A 241 -5.74 9.92 9.25
C GLU A 241 -5.64 11.15 10.16
N TYR A 242 -5.50 10.94 11.47
CA TYR A 242 -5.41 12.00 12.47
C TYR A 242 -3.97 12.40 12.83
N THR A 243 -2.97 11.72 12.29
CA THR A 243 -1.54 12.00 12.50
C THR A 243 -0.89 12.50 11.21
N SER A 244 -0.59 11.59 10.28
CA SER A 244 -0.01 11.89 8.97
C SER A 244 -0.81 11.18 7.87
N PRO A 245 -1.74 11.88 7.18
CA PRO A 245 -2.65 11.26 6.23
C PRO A 245 -1.93 10.89 4.93
N LEU A 246 -1.31 9.70 4.95
CA LEU A 246 -0.65 9.08 3.81
C LEU A 246 -1.68 8.74 2.74
N GLU A 247 -1.48 9.25 1.51
CA GLU A 247 -2.30 8.91 0.36
C GLU A 247 -2.19 7.41 0.10
N TYR A 248 -3.33 6.72 0.01
CA TYR A 248 -3.41 5.27 -0.10
C TYR A 248 -3.13 4.78 -1.53
N ARG A 249 -1.93 5.12 -2.02
CA ARG A 249 -1.47 4.84 -3.38
C ARG A 249 0.04 4.73 -3.45
N GLY A 250 0.56 3.77 -4.22
CA GLY A 250 2.00 3.61 -4.45
C GLY A 250 2.79 3.50 -3.14
N MET A 251 3.94 4.19 -3.05
CA MET A 251 4.79 4.14 -1.84
C MET A 251 4.12 4.71 -0.59
N SER A 252 3.34 5.79 -0.69
CA SER A 252 2.65 6.35 0.48
C SER A 252 1.56 5.41 0.97
N GLY A 253 0.88 4.70 0.08
CA GLY A 253 -0.08 3.67 0.45
C GLY A 253 0.59 2.44 1.06
N ALA A 254 1.74 2.03 0.52
CA ALA A 254 2.54 0.96 1.13
C ALA A 254 3.09 1.35 2.52
N LEU A 255 3.38 2.64 2.75
CA LEU A 255 3.71 3.15 4.09
C LEU A 255 2.49 3.18 5.01
N ASN A 256 1.30 3.46 4.47
CA ASN A 256 0.05 3.43 5.23
C ASN A 256 -0.23 1.99 5.73
N GLU A 257 -0.20 1.01 4.82
CA GLU A 257 -0.27 -0.42 5.15
C GLU A 257 0.82 -0.87 6.13
N HIS A 258 2.05 -0.42 5.92
CA HIS A 258 3.18 -0.71 6.81
C HIS A 258 2.95 -0.21 8.24
N VAL A 259 2.50 1.04 8.39
CA VAL A 259 2.25 1.61 9.71
C VAL A 259 1.14 0.83 10.43
N SER A 260 0.10 0.43 9.71
CA SER A 260 -0.95 -0.45 10.23
C SER A 260 -0.43 -1.82 10.66
N ASP A 261 0.44 -2.46 9.87
CA ASP A 261 1.11 -3.72 10.27
C ASP A 261 2.00 -3.54 11.51
N VAL A 262 2.77 -2.45 11.60
CA VAL A 262 3.65 -2.14 12.74
C VAL A 262 2.87 -2.08 14.05
N PHE A 263 1.80 -1.29 14.10
CA PHE A 263 1.03 -1.11 15.33
C PHE A 263 0.11 -2.31 15.61
N GLY A 264 -0.33 -3.04 14.59
CA GLY A 264 -0.97 -4.35 14.75
C GLY A 264 -0.05 -5.36 15.44
N ILE A 265 1.19 -5.52 14.98
CA ILE A 265 2.16 -6.42 15.60
C ILE A 265 2.56 -5.97 17.00
N ILE A 266 2.69 -4.67 17.26
CA ILE A 266 2.93 -4.18 18.63
C ILE A 266 1.77 -4.58 19.55
N ALA A 267 0.52 -4.49 19.10
CA ALA A 267 -0.64 -4.90 19.89
C ALA A 267 -0.61 -6.40 20.20
N LYS A 268 -0.26 -7.24 19.21
CA LYS A 268 -0.06 -8.68 19.39
C LYS A 268 1.04 -8.99 20.40
N GLN A 269 2.22 -8.39 20.24
CA GLN A 269 3.36 -8.57 21.16
C GLN A 269 3.02 -8.17 22.60
N ILE A 270 2.22 -7.13 22.80
CA ILE A 270 1.74 -6.75 24.15
C ILE A 270 0.78 -7.79 24.70
N ALA A 271 -0.17 -8.27 23.89
CA ALA A 271 -1.15 -9.26 24.32
C ALA A 271 -0.52 -10.63 24.66
N GLU A 272 0.54 -11.00 23.93
CA GLU A 272 1.24 -12.27 24.10
C GLU A 272 2.47 -12.15 25.02
N ASN A 273 2.80 -10.93 25.44
CA ASN A 273 3.98 -10.60 26.25
C ASN A 273 5.29 -11.12 25.60
N GLU A 274 5.45 -10.84 24.32
CA GLU A 274 6.60 -11.26 23.52
C GLU A 274 7.54 -10.10 23.20
N ASN A 275 8.84 -10.35 23.34
CA ASN A 275 9.85 -9.39 22.92
C ASN A 275 10.19 -9.54 21.41
N ALA A 276 10.99 -8.63 20.86
CA ALA A 276 11.30 -8.59 19.43
C ALA A 276 12.00 -9.85 18.89
N GLU A 277 12.69 -10.63 19.72
CA GLU A 277 13.34 -11.88 19.33
C GLU A 277 12.36 -13.07 19.35
N GLU A 278 11.40 -13.06 20.28
CA GLU A 278 10.42 -14.13 20.48
C GLU A 278 9.25 -14.04 19.51
N ALA A 279 8.84 -12.82 19.18
CA ALA A 279 7.68 -12.57 18.33
C ALA A 279 7.80 -13.23 16.96
N ASP A 280 6.68 -13.72 16.44
CA ASP A 280 6.62 -14.38 15.14
C ASP A 280 6.78 -13.42 13.95
N TRP A 281 6.39 -12.16 14.14
CA TRP A 281 6.33 -11.10 13.13
C TRP A 281 5.38 -11.43 11.96
N LEU A 282 4.28 -12.12 12.27
CA LEU A 282 3.27 -12.57 11.31
C LEU A 282 1.98 -11.74 11.44
N VAL A 283 1.55 -11.14 10.33
CA VAL A 283 0.30 -10.39 10.27
C VAL A 283 -0.82 -11.30 9.77
N GLY A 284 -1.90 -11.43 10.54
CA GLY A 284 -3.03 -12.28 10.22
C GLY A 284 -2.72 -13.77 10.38
N GLU A 285 -1.87 -14.15 11.35
CA GLU A 285 -1.52 -15.56 11.60
C GLU A 285 -2.77 -16.44 11.79
N GLY A 286 -3.73 -15.94 12.58
CA GLY A 286 -4.99 -16.63 12.85
C GLY A 286 -6.01 -16.60 11.71
N CYS A 287 -5.72 -15.92 10.59
CA CYS A 287 -6.67 -15.73 9.49
C CYS A 287 -6.56 -16.79 8.40
N ILE A 288 -5.44 -17.51 8.31
CA ILE A 288 -5.25 -18.59 7.34
C ILE A 288 -5.73 -19.92 7.95
N MET A 289 -6.76 -20.52 7.34
CA MET A 289 -7.43 -21.69 7.91
C MET A 289 -6.60 -22.98 7.84
N PRO A 290 -6.83 -23.98 8.72
CA PRO A 290 -6.10 -25.23 8.70
C PRO A 290 -6.18 -25.95 7.36
N GLY A 291 -5.05 -26.53 6.93
CA GLY A 291 -4.95 -27.27 5.66
C GLY A 291 -4.53 -26.41 4.47
N VAL A 292 -4.40 -25.10 4.65
CA VAL A 292 -3.92 -24.07 3.71
C VAL A 292 -2.40 -23.96 3.88
N LYS A 293 -1.58 -24.03 2.81
CA LYS A 293 -0.09 -23.93 2.92
C LYS A 293 0.36 -22.48 3.11
N GLY A 294 0.01 -21.92 4.25
CA GLY A 294 0.40 -20.58 4.69
C GLY A 294 0.38 -20.50 6.21
N ILE A 295 1.10 -19.53 6.74
CA ILE A 295 1.20 -19.28 8.18
C ILE A 295 0.56 -17.95 8.58
N ALA A 296 0.40 -17.02 7.63
CA ALA A 296 -0.16 -15.69 7.87
C ALA A 296 -0.49 -14.98 6.54
N LEU A 297 -1.17 -13.83 6.59
CA LEU A 297 -1.38 -12.98 5.41
C LEU A 297 -0.07 -12.34 4.94
N ARG A 298 0.81 -11.94 5.88
CA ARG A 298 2.11 -11.33 5.59
C ARG A 298 3.13 -11.72 6.66
N SER A 299 4.41 -11.68 6.31
CA SER A 299 5.51 -11.76 7.27
C SER A 299 6.30 -10.46 7.24
N MET A 300 6.41 -9.77 8.38
CA MET A 300 7.27 -8.59 8.47
C MET A 300 8.75 -8.99 8.51
N LYS A 301 9.07 -10.16 9.06
CA LYS A 301 10.43 -10.69 9.14
C LYS A 301 10.97 -11.17 7.80
N GLU A 302 10.16 -11.95 7.07
CA GLU A 302 10.52 -12.54 5.78
C GLU A 302 9.41 -12.28 4.73
N PRO A 303 9.22 -11.05 4.24
CA PRO A 303 8.22 -10.78 3.20
C PRO A 303 8.42 -11.69 1.98
N GLY A 304 7.32 -12.24 1.46
CA GLY A 304 7.32 -13.19 0.33
C GLY A 304 7.29 -14.67 0.75
N THR A 305 7.20 -14.97 2.05
CA THR A 305 7.21 -16.34 2.58
C THR A 305 5.98 -16.70 3.41
N ALA A 306 5.02 -15.78 3.60
CA ALA A 306 3.90 -16.01 4.50
C ALA A 306 2.98 -17.16 4.02
N TYR A 307 2.88 -17.36 2.70
CA TYR A 307 2.06 -18.41 2.11
C TYR A 307 2.53 -18.82 0.70
N ASN A 308 2.31 -20.09 0.35
CA ASN A 308 2.59 -20.65 -0.97
C ASN A 308 1.78 -21.93 -1.21
N ASP A 309 0.63 -21.79 -1.88
CA ASP A 309 -0.29 -22.90 -2.15
C ASP A 309 -0.94 -22.75 -3.53
N PRO A 310 -1.20 -23.87 -4.21
CA PRO A 310 -1.92 -23.85 -5.48
C PRO A 310 -3.28 -23.16 -5.45
N ARG A 311 -3.94 -23.09 -4.30
CA ARG A 311 -5.31 -22.55 -4.14
C ARG A 311 -5.39 -21.05 -3.96
N PHE A 312 -4.32 -20.41 -3.49
CA PHE A 312 -4.29 -18.96 -3.20
C PHE A 312 -3.01 -18.26 -3.69
N GLY A 313 -2.12 -19.01 -4.34
CA GLY A 313 -0.88 -18.49 -4.90
C GLY A 313 0.26 -18.41 -3.88
N LYS A 314 1.27 -17.61 -4.23
CA LYS A 314 2.43 -17.34 -3.40
C LYS A 314 2.40 -15.88 -2.95
N ASP A 315 2.81 -15.64 -1.72
CA ASP A 315 3.06 -14.30 -1.18
C ASP A 315 3.99 -13.51 -2.14
N PRO A 316 3.49 -12.41 -2.76
CA PRO A 316 4.24 -11.66 -3.76
C PRO A 316 5.11 -10.56 -3.15
N GLN A 317 5.11 -10.35 -1.83
CA GLN A 317 5.80 -9.22 -1.22
C GLN A 317 7.32 -9.30 -1.44
N PRO A 318 7.95 -8.27 -2.04
CA PRO A 318 9.40 -8.17 -2.02
C PRO A 318 9.88 -7.77 -0.63
N ASN A 319 11.11 -8.17 -0.32
CA ASN A 319 11.77 -7.84 0.94
C ASN A 319 12.93 -6.83 0.77
N HIS A 320 13.10 -6.29 -0.44
CA HIS A 320 14.14 -5.34 -0.79
C HIS A 320 13.65 -4.37 -1.88
N PHE A 321 14.11 -3.12 -1.85
CA PHE A 321 13.66 -2.06 -2.74
C PHE A 321 14.08 -2.24 -4.20
N ASP A 322 15.14 -2.98 -4.47
CA ASP A 322 15.57 -3.32 -5.85
C ASP A 322 14.48 -4.06 -6.63
N ASP A 323 13.57 -4.76 -5.94
CA ASP A 323 12.45 -5.49 -6.53
C ASP A 323 11.17 -4.63 -6.63
N TYR A 324 11.24 -3.33 -6.31
CA TYR A 324 10.11 -2.42 -6.48
C TYR A 324 9.84 -2.15 -7.96
N VAL A 325 8.64 -2.52 -8.42
CA VAL A 325 8.20 -2.28 -9.79
C VAL A 325 6.87 -1.50 -9.80
N PRO A 326 6.82 -0.27 -10.35
CA PRO A 326 5.57 0.46 -10.44
C PRO A 326 4.45 -0.38 -11.08
N THR A 327 3.33 -0.49 -10.38
CA THR A 327 2.13 -1.23 -10.83
C THR A 327 0.90 -0.34 -10.75
N PHE A 328 -0.17 -0.74 -11.42
CA PHE A 328 -1.50 -0.13 -11.28
C PHE A 328 -2.45 -1.02 -10.46
N GLU A 329 -2.07 -2.28 -10.23
CA GLU A 329 -2.82 -3.16 -9.36
C GLU A 329 -2.73 -2.71 -7.91
N ASP A 330 -3.74 -3.05 -7.11
CA ASP A 330 -3.70 -2.84 -5.67
C ASP A 330 -3.30 -1.42 -5.26
N ASN A 331 -3.94 -0.42 -5.88
CA ASN A 331 -3.64 1.01 -5.68
C ASN A 331 -2.14 1.37 -5.91
N GLY A 332 -1.43 0.64 -6.76
CA GLY A 332 0.02 0.80 -6.93
C GLY A 332 0.85 -0.11 -6.04
N GLY A 333 0.31 -1.28 -5.68
CA GLY A 333 0.96 -2.32 -4.90
C GLY A 333 1.11 -1.96 -3.44
N VAL A 334 0.08 -1.37 -2.81
CA VAL A 334 0.18 -0.91 -1.41
C VAL A 334 0.42 -2.08 -0.45
N HIS A 335 -0.28 -3.21 -0.62
CA HIS A 335 -0.06 -4.42 0.17
C HIS A 335 1.16 -5.21 -0.29
N ILE A 336 1.53 -5.09 -1.57
CA ILE A 336 2.70 -5.79 -2.12
C ILE A 336 3.98 -5.16 -1.55
N TYR A 337 4.12 -3.84 -1.66
CA TYR A 337 5.35 -3.14 -1.34
C TYR A 337 5.49 -2.75 0.13
N SER A 338 4.48 -2.97 0.98
CA SER A 338 4.59 -2.79 2.44
C SER A 338 5.58 -3.76 3.08
N GLY A 339 5.91 -4.89 2.43
CA GLY A 339 6.95 -5.83 2.89
C GLY A 339 8.32 -5.20 3.10
N ILE A 340 8.72 -4.25 2.24
CA ILE A 340 10.01 -3.56 2.31
C ILE A 340 10.16 -2.76 3.61
N PRO A 341 9.27 -1.79 3.92
CA PRO A 341 9.32 -1.08 5.19
C PRO A 341 8.98 -1.97 6.40
N ASN A 342 8.12 -3.00 6.25
CA ASN A 342 7.86 -3.97 7.33
C ASN A 342 9.15 -4.65 7.80
N LYS A 343 9.98 -5.10 6.86
CA LYS A 343 11.28 -5.69 7.16
C LYS A 343 12.25 -4.69 7.78
N ALA A 344 12.23 -3.42 7.37
CA ALA A 344 13.03 -2.39 8.03
C ALA A 344 12.63 -2.21 9.51
N PHE A 345 11.34 -2.19 9.82
CA PHE A 345 10.89 -2.12 11.22
C PHE A 345 11.30 -3.36 12.02
N TYR A 346 11.12 -4.56 11.48
CA TYR A 346 11.58 -5.80 12.09
C TYR A 346 13.08 -5.74 12.44
N LEU A 347 13.92 -5.37 11.46
CA LEU A 347 15.37 -5.30 11.64
C LEU A 347 15.75 -4.27 12.71
N ALA A 348 15.11 -3.10 12.72
CA ALA A 348 15.34 -2.09 13.74
C ALA A 348 14.93 -2.58 15.14
N ALA A 349 13.72 -3.15 15.28
CA ALA A 349 13.23 -3.67 16.55
C ALA A 349 14.13 -4.80 17.10
N LYS A 350 14.56 -5.72 16.23
CA LYS A 350 15.49 -6.79 16.59
C LYS A 350 16.84 -6.24 17.05
N ALA A 351 17.38 -5.26 16.33
CA ALA A 351 18.67 -4.64 16.66
C ALA A 351 18.61 -3.85 17.98
N PHE A 352 17.47 -3.23 18.30
CA PHE A 352 17.26 -2.62 19.60
C PHE A 352 17.15 -3.64 20.74
N GLY A 353 16.61 -4.83 20.45
CA GLY A 353 16.30 -5.86 21.44
C GLY A 353 15.18 -5.45 22.40
N GLY A 354 14.81 -6.35 23.31
CA GLY A 354 13.71 -6.10 24.25
C GLY A 354 12.36 -5.99 23.54
N TYR A 355 11.42 -5.25 24.12
CA TYR A 355 10.09 -5.10 23.54
C TYR A 355 10.08 -4.02 22.45
N SER A 356 9.46 -4.30 21.30
CA SER A 356 9.46 -3.35 20.17
C SER A 356 8.86 -1.99 20.53
N TYR A 357 7.88 -1.96 21.44
CA TYR A 357 7.22 -0.75 21.94
C TYR A 357 8.07 0.11 22.89
N GLU A 358 9.30 -0.28 23.23
CA GLU A 358 10.18 0.54 24.09
C GLU A 358 11.06 1.51 23.31
N LYS A 359 11.46 1.15 22.08
CA LYS A 359 12.31 2.00 21.22
C LYS A 359 11.78 2.12 19.80
N ALA A 360 11.65 1.01 19.07
CA ALA A 360 11.22 1.04 17.68
C ALA A 360 9.81 1.64 17.52
N GLY A 361 8.84 1.19 18.33
CA GLY A 361 7.47 1.71 18.34
C GLY A 361 7.40 3.22 18.56
N PRO A 362 8.00 3.78 19.64
CA PRO A 362 8.06 5.22 19.86
C PRO A 362 8.70 6.01 18.71
N ILE A 363 9.74 5.49 18.06
CA ILE A 363 10.37 6.14 16.89
C ILE A 363 9.37 6.25 15.73
N TRP A 364 8.67 5.16 15.42
CA TRP A 364 7.65 5.15 14.35
C TRP A 364 6.44 6.02 14.72
N TRP A 365 6.02 6.01 15.98
CA TRP A 365 4.93 6.83 16.48
C TRP A 365 5.22 8.33 16.35
N GLU A 366 6.35 8.78 16.88
CA GLU A 366 6.76 10.18 16.80
C GLU A 366 7.05 10.60 15.36
N THR A 367 7.48 9.68 14.48
CA THR A 367 7.59 9.93 13.04
C THR A 367 6.24 10.33 12.44
N MET A 368 5.17 9.59 12.75
CA MET A 368 3.80 9.90 12.29
C MET A 368 3.25 11.19 12.90
N GLY A 369 3.62 11.53 14.14
CA GLY A 369 3.24 12.77 14.81
C GLY A 369 4.09 14.00 14.48
N SER A 370 5.21 13.83 13.79
CA SER A 370 6.22 14.89 13.59
C SER A 370 5.78 16.06 12.71
N GLY A 371 4.74 15.88 11.89
CA GLY A 371 4.35 16.83 10.84
C GLY A 371 5.32 16.88 9.65
N GLN A 372 6.32 16.01 9.60
CA GLN A 372 7.32 15.96 8.52
C GLN A 372 6.97 14.95 7.40
N ILE A 373 5.96 14.11 7.61
CA ILE A 373 5.52 13.09 6.64
C ILE A 373 4.49 13.71 5.69
N PRO A 374 4.84 13.94 4.41
CA PRO A 374 3.88 14.47 3.44
C PRO A 374 2.89 13.37 3.01
N PRO A 375 1.68 13.72 2.53
CA PRO A 375 0.70 12.74 2.06
C PRO A 375 1.24 11.79 0.98
N ARG A 376 2.13 12.27 0.09
CA ARG A 376 2.80 11.47 -0.95
C ARG A 376 4.21 11.08 -0.54
N CYS A 377 4.37 10.58 0.68
CA CYS A 377 5.67 10.18 1.22
C CYS A 377 6.27 9.01 0.42
N THR A 378 7.56 9.12 0.11
CA THR A 378 8.36 8.02 -0.43
C THR A 378 9.04 7.25 0.69
N PHE A 379 9.49 6.02 0.43
CA PHE A 379 10.20 5.23 1.44
C PHE A 379 11.45 5.93 1.96
N ILE A 380 12.22 6.62 1.11
CA ILE A 380 13.43 7.32 1.56
C ILE A 380 13.11 8.53 2.46
N GLN A 381 12.03 9.27 2.16
CA GLN A 381 11.59 10.37 3.02
C GLN A 381 11.14 9.87 4.38
N PHE A 382 10.37 8.77 4.41
CA PHE A 382 9.94 8.17 5.67
C PHE A 382 11.14 7.65 6.47
N ALA A 383 12.07 6.95 5.81
CA ALA A 383 13.31 6.48 6.41
C ALA A 383 14.11 7.64 7.02
N ASP A 384 14.25 8.74 6.31
CA ASP A 384 14.97 9.92 6.78
C ASP A 384 14.35 10.51 8.06
N VAL A 385 13.03 10.65 8.11
CA VAL A 385 12.34 11.14 9.32
C VAL A 385 12.46 10.15 10.48
N THR A 386 12.35 8.83 10.24
CA THR A 386 12.55 7.85 11.32
C THR A 386 13.96 7.90 11.92
N VAL A 387 14.99 8.15 11.10
CA VAL A 387 16.38 8.29 11.57
C VAL A 387 16.55 9.57 12.39
N GLU A 388 15.97 10.68 11.94
CA GLU A 388 16.00 11.95 12.68
C GLU A 388 15.28 11.83 14.03
N VAL A 389 14.10 11.22 14.05
CA VAL A 389 13.33 10.98 15.28
C VAL A 389 14.08 10.02 16.22
N ALA A 390 14.72 8.98 15.69
CA ALA A 390 15.56 8.08 16.49
C ALA A 390 16.73 8.81 17.17
N GLU A 391 17.40 9.73 16.45
CA GLU A 391 18.45 10.55 17.05
C GLU A 391 17.90 11.46 18.16
N GLN A 392 16.73 12.07 17.94
CA GLN A 392 16.10 12.97 18.90
C GLN A 392 15.67 12.25 20.19
N LEU A 393 15.09 11.06 20.08
CA LEU A 393 14.57 10.32 21.23
C LEU A 393 15.65 9.55 21.98
N PHE A 394 16.58 8.91 21.24
CA PHE A 394 17.48 7.90 21.80
C PHE A 394 18.96 8.09 21.42
N GLY A 395 19.29 9.17 20.70
CA GLY A 395 20.65 9.54 20.34
C GLY A 395 21.18 8.82 19.09
N LYS A 396 22.44 9.13 18.75
CA LYS A 396 23.08 8.73 17.48
C LYS A 396 23.15 7.22 17.25
N GLU A 397 23.31 6.44 18.31
CA GLU A 397 23.36 4.99 18.18
C GLU A 397 22.02 4.43 17.68
N ALA A 398 20.89 4.94 18.18
CA ALA A 398 19.57 4.57 17.71
C ALA A 398 19.33 5.00 16.26
N ALA A 399 19.76 6.21 15.90
CA ALA A 399 19.72 6.70 14.52
C ALA A 399 20.48 5.76 13.57
N ASN A 400 21.67 5.30 13.97
CA ASN A 400 22.47 4.36 13.18
C ASN A 400 21.78 2.99 13.02
N ILE A 401 21.14 2.48 14.07
CA ILE A 401 20.36 1.23 14.02
C ILE A 401 19.23 1.35 13.00
N VAL A 402 18.43 2.42 13.08
CA VAL A 402 17.30 2.65 12.18
C VAL A 402 17.80 2.85 10.74
N ARG A 403 18.87 3.62 10.54
CA ARG A 403 19.47 3.83 9.21
C ARG A 403 19.96 2.51 8.61
N THR A 404 20.62 1.68 9.39
CA THR A 404 21.11 0.36 8.96
C THR A 404 19.96 -0.54 8.53
N ALA A 405 18.88 -0.58 9.30
CA ALA A 405 17.69 -1.36 8.97
C ALA A 405 17.04 -0.96 7.63
N TRP A 406 16.96 0.34 7.35
CA TRP A 406 16.48 0.83 6.06
C TRP A 406 17.46 0.58 4.91
N ASP A 407 18.77 0.65 5.17
CA ASP A 407 19.79 0.35 4.17
C ASP A 407 19.80 -1.14 3.78
N GLU A 408 19.56 -2.04 4.74
CA GLU A 408 19.46 -3.49 4.50
C GLU A 408 18.30 -3.89 3.59
N VAL A 409 17.24 -3.08 3.54
CA VAL A 409 16.11 -3.27 2.60
C VAL A 409 16.24 -2.43 1.33
N GLY A 410 17.40 -1.80 1.10
CA GLY A 410 17.71 -1.07 -0.13
C GLY A 410 17.12 0.33 -0.23
N VAL A 411 16.54 0.87 0.85
CA VAL A 411 16.01 2.23 0.91
C VAL A 411 17.14 3.20 1.26
N THR A 412 18.18 3.24 0.42
CA THR A 412 19.40 4.00 0.70
C THR A 412 19.31 5.43 0.17
N ARG A 413 20.01 6.36 0.83
CA ARG A 413 20.34 7.67 0.23
C ARG A 413 21.39 7.47 -0.85
N SER A 414 20.95 7.10 -2.05
CA SER A 414 21.79 7.18 -3.24
C SER A 414 21.15 8.14 -4.22
N GLY A 415 21.71 9.36 -4.30
CA GLY A 415 21.88 9.99 -5.62
C GLY A 415 22.62 9.01 -6.54
N PRO A 416 22.56 9.20 -7.88
CA PRO A 416 23.13 8.24 -8.82
C PRO A 416 24.49 7.79 -8.32
N LYS A 417 24.73 6.47 -8.22
CA LYS A 417 26.05 5.94 -7.88
C LYS A 417 27.04 6.78 -8.67
N ASP A 418 27.86 7.59 -8.00
CA ASP A 418 29.03 8.13 -8.65
C ASP A 418 29.68 6.88 -9.29
N PRO A 419 29.90 6.88 -10.62
CA PRO A 419 30.67 5.82 -11.23
C PRO A 419 31.87 5.68 -10.33
N LYS A 420 32.13 4.48 -9.78
CA LYS A 420 33.35 4.22 -9.02
C LYS A 420 34.44 5.01 -9.74
N ASP A 421 35.05 5.97 -9.05
CA ASP A 421 36.17 6.70 -9.62
C ASP A 421 37.05 5.62 -10.25
N PRO A 422 37.27 5.66 -11.57
CA PRO A 422 38.11 4.66 -12.19
C PRO A 422 39.38 4.63 -11.35
N GLU A 423 39.72 3.46 -10.81
CA GLU A 423 40.91 3.30 -9.95
C GLU A 423 42.01 4.16 -10.55
N ASP A 424 42.56 5.10 -9.76
CA ASP A 424 43.68 5.91 -10.20
C ASP A 424 44.64 4.99 -10.94
N PRO A 425 44.94 5.25 -12.23
CA PRO A 425 45.76 4.35 -13.00
C PRO A 425 47.05 4.15 -12.21
N LYS A 426 47.33 2.89 -11.85
CA LYS A 426 48.55 2.53 -11.11
C LYS A 426 49.71 3.32 -11.71
N PRO A 427 50.51 4.02 -10.89
CA PRO A 427 51.63 4.79 -11.39
C PRO A 427 52.45 3.87 -12.31
N PRO A 428 52.89 4.37 -13.48
CA PRO A 428 53.66 3.57 -14.42
C PRO A 428 54.78 2.89 -13.65
N LYS A 429 54.93 1.58 -13.80
CA LYS A 429 56.10 0.89 -13.25
C LYS A 429 57.33 1.59 -13.81
N ASP A 430 58.25 1.98 -12.94
CA ASP A 430 59.52 2.57 -13.34
C ASP A 430 60.13 1.75 -14.49
N PRO A 431 60.60 2.41 -15.56
CA PRO A 431 61.27 1.71 -16.65
C PRO A 431 62.38 0.84 -16.08
N LYS A 432 62.32 -0.46 -16.38
CA LYS A 432 63.40 -1.37 -16.03
C LYS A 432 64.69 -0.82 -16.64
N PRO A 433 65.79 -0.71 -15.88
CA PRO A 433 67.04 -0.19 -16.41
C PRO A 433 67.43 -0.97 -17.68
N PRO A 434 67.97 -0.30 -18.71
CA PRO A 434 68.38 -0.96 -19.95
C PRO A 434 69.33 -2.10 -19.60
N LYS A 435 69.11 -3.28 -20.20
CA LYS A 435 70.10 -4.34 -20.13
C LYS A 435 71.36 -3.88 -20.85
N ASP A 436 72.50 -4.09 -20.21
CA ASP A 436 73.82 -3.79 -20.78
C ASP A 436 73.94 -4.38 -22.20
N PRO A 437 74.50 -3.63 -23.17
CA PRO A 437 74.72 -4.12 -24.51
C PRO A 437 75.60 -5.37 -24.47
N LYS A 438 75.19 -6.43 -25.19
CA LYS A 438 76.04 -7.59 -25.42
C LYS A 438 77.20 -7.19 -26.34
N ASP A 439 78.40 -7.63 -25.96
CA ASP A 439 79.61 -7.44 -26.75
C ASP A 439 79.44 -7.94 -28.20
N PRO A 440 79.92 -7.17 -29.20
CA PRO A 440 79.82 -7.54 -30.60
C PRO A 440 80.70 -8.76 -30.90
N LYS A 441 80.15 -9.69 -31.71
CA LYS A 441 80.90 -10.83 -32.25
C LYS A 441 81.81 -10.37 -33.39
N ASP A 442 83.02 -10.90 -33.42
CA ASP A 442 84.03 -10.63 -34.45
C ASP A 442 83.56 -11.01 -35.87
N PRO A 443 83.96 -10.24 -36.91
CA PRO A 443 83.56 -10.47 -38.28
C PRO A 443 84.32 -11.62 -38.95
N LYS A 444 83.67 -12.27 -39.93
CA LYS A 444 84.31 -13.20 -40.87
C LYS A 444 84.44 -12.57 -42.25
N ASP A 445 85.57 -12.82 -42.91
CA ASP A 445 86.04 -12.24 -44.17
C ASP A 445 85.23 -12.65 -45.44
N PRO A 446 85.29 -11.85 -46.53
CA PRO A 446 84.45 -12.00 -47.73
C PRO A 446 85.13 -12.74 -48.90
N LYS A 447 84.35 -13.22 -49.89
CA LYS A 447 84.80 -13.47 -51.28
C LYS A 447 83.71 -13.28 -52.36
N ASP A 448 83.88 -12.19 -53.12
CA ASP A 448 83.89 -11.89 -54.57
C ASP A 448 82.90 -12.44 -55.65
N PRO A 449 82.67 -11.65 -56.75
CA PRO A 449 81.48 -11.67 -57.60
C PRO A 449 81.74 -12.07 -59.07
N LYS A 450 80.69 -12.04 -59.93
CA LYS A 450 80.68 -11.86 -61.41
C LYS A 450 79.25 -12.08 -61.95
N ASP A 451 78.80 -11.63 -63.13
CA ASP A 451 78.84 -10.37 -63.90
C ASP A 451 77.66 -10.46 -64.92
N PRO A 452 77.15 -9.36 -65.51
CA PRO A 452 75.80 -9.24 -66.09
C PRO A 452 75.75 -9.37 -67.63
N LYS A 453 74.54 -9.28 -68.26
CA LYS A 453 74.21 -8.88 -69.68
C LYS A 453 72.71 -9.17 -70.00
N ASP A 454 71.92 -8.51 -70.86
CA ASP A 454 71.89 -7.26 -71.67
C ASP A 454 70.40 -7.00 -72.14
N PRO A 455 69.99 -5.83 -72.72
CA PRO A 455 68.59 -5.31 -72.67
C PRO A 455 67.82 -4.99 -74.00
N LYS A 456 66.52 -4.61 -73.87
CA LYS A 456 65.56 -3.77 -74.70
C LYS A 456 64.61 -4.46 -75.74
N GLU A 457 63.39 -3.98 -76.11
CA GLU A 457 62.83 -2.63 -76.49
C GLU A 457 61.28 -2.42 -76.24
N PRO A 458 60.67 -1.21 -76.48
CA PRO A 458 59.32 -0.79 -76.00
C PRO A 458 58.14 -0.55 -77.01
N GLU A 459 56.89 -0.62 -76.47
CA GLU A 459 55.47 -0.14 -76.74
C GLU A 459 55.03 0.56 -78.07
N PRO A 460 53.73 0.60 -78.58
CA PRO A 460 52.46 1.17 -77.96
C PRO A 460 51.07 0.72 -78.62
N PRO A 461 49.92 1.47 -78.67
CA PRO A 461 49.01 2.13 -77.68
C PRO A 461 47.50 1.66 -77.69
N LYS A 462 46.61 2.33 -76.91
CA LYS A 462 45.22 2.01 -76.42
C LYS A 462 44.00 2.33 -77.33
N SER A 463 42.80 1.74 -77.01
CA SER A 463 41.42 2.35 -76.79
C SER A 463 40.26 1.40 -77.24
N PRO A 464 38.93 1.66 -77.04
CA PRO A 464 38.06 1.98 -75.87
C PRO A 464 36.85 0.98 -75.68
N THR A 465 35.95 1.21 -74.70
CA THR A 465 34.76 0.37 -74.30
C THR A 465 33.46 0.60 -75.11
N PRO A 466 32.53 -0.40 -75.18
CA PRO A 466 31.07 -0.17 -75.31
C PRO A 466 30.15 -1.03 -74.35
N PRO A 467 28.81 -0.81 -74.30
CA PRO A 467 27.95 -0.88 -73.09
C PRO A 467 26.92 -2.05 -72.98
N GLU A 468 25.99 -1.91 -72.01
CA GLU A 468 24.96 -2.75 -71.33
C GLU A 468 23.92 -3.60 -72.12
N ASP A 469 23.21 -4.47 -71.34
CA ASP A 469 21.74 -4.77 -71.30
C ASP A 469 21.29 -6.25 -71.48
N PRO A 470 20.04 -6.70 -71.16
CA PRO A 470 19.40 -6.84 -69.84
C PRO A 470 18.60 -8.18 -69.62
N LYS A 471 18.08 -8.39 -68.38
CA LYS A 471 16.86 -9.13 -67.89
C LYS A 471 16.25 -10.32 -68.69
N GLU A 472 15.98 -11.48 -68.06
CA GLU A 472 14.73 -11.96 -67.37
C GLU A 472 14.37 -13.39 -67.91
N PRO A 473 13.32 -14.15 -67.50
CA PRO A 473 12.57 -14.29 -66.22
C PRO A 473 12.20 -15.76 -65.81
N LYS A 474 11.66 -15.91 -64.57
CA LYS A 474 10.52 -16.74 -64.04
C LYS A 474 10.28 -18.19 -64.57
N SER A 475 9.94 -19.23 -63.79
CA SER A 475 8.80 -19.48 -62.85
C SER A 475 8.61 -21.03 -62.78
N PRO A 476 7.56 -21.65 -62.17
CA PRO A 476 6.89 -21.48 -60.86
C PRO A 476 6.57 -22.84 -60.15
N CYS A 477 5.90 -22.75 -58.97
CA CYS A 477 4.90 -23.69 -58.42
C CYS A 477 5.39 -25.10 -57.95
N ASP A 478 4.86 -25.74 -56.91
CA ASP A 478 3.52 -25.70 -56.33
C ASP A 478 3.52 -25.95 -54.82
N THR A 479 2.52 -25.35 -54.17
CA THR A 479 1.90 -25.70 -52.90
C THR A 479 1.13 -27.03 -52.95
N MET A 480 1.15 -27.78 -51.85
CA MET A 480 -0.06 -28.31 -51.21
C MET A 480 0.11 -28.33 -49.70
#